data_AF-A0A9D9XI77-F1
#
_entry.id   AF-A0A9D9XI77-F1
#
_cell.length_a   1.000
_cell.length_b   1.000
_cell.length_c   1.000
_cell.angle_alpha   90.00
_cell.angle_beta   90.00
_cell.angle_gamma   90.00
#
_symmetry.space_group_name_H-M   'P 1'
#
loop_
_entity.id
_entity.type
_entity.pdbx_description
1 polymer ?
#
loop_
_entity_poly.entity_id
_entity_poly.type
_entity_poly.pdbx_seq_one_letter_code
_entity_poly.pdbx_strand_id
1 'polypeptide(L)'
;MSHKIHLLLGIAMLNIACQSHSNEDIHKEIMVIHDEVMPKQDKLMTLKSSLDSLASISGDSLSIKKIYFKLDSSDSAMMSWMKEYDVQSIKDESKKEYYNSEKKKISDIKELTNNSIEEAELYLKSLNNGK
;
A
#
# COMPACT_ATOMS: atom_id res chain seq x y z
N MET A 1 -6.50 -20.18 -69.02
CA MET A 1 -6.59 -19.33 -67.82
C MET A 1 -5.63 -19.91 -66.78
N SER A 2 -4.65 -19.12 -66.37
CA SER A 2 -3.33 -19.54 -65.87
C SER A 2 -3.27 -19.74 -64.34
N HIS A 3 -2.49 -20.76 -63.95
CA HIS A 3 -1.63 -20.98 -62.76
C HIS A 3 -2.07 -20.50 -61.36
N LYS A 4 -2.31 -21.41 -60.40
CA LYS A 4 -1.35 -22.08 -59.48
C LYS A 4 -0.77 -21.17 -58.35
N ILE A 5 -0.94 -21.65 -57.11
CA ILE A 5 0.12 -21.89 -56.09
C ILE A 5 0.36 -20.89 -54.92
N HIS A 6 0.29 -21.48 -53.70
CA HIS A 6 1.06 -21.27 -52.45
C HIS A 6 0.68 -20.13 -51.49
N LEU A 7 0.29 -20.48 -50.25
CA LEU A 7 1.14 -20.67 -49.05
C LEU A 7 1.28 -19.33 -48.32
N LEU A 8 0.82 -19.27 -47.07
CA LEU A 8 1.69 -18.90 -45.94
C LEU A 8 0.95 -19.00 -44.60
N LEU A 9 1.51 -19.92 -43.81
CA LEU A 9 1.45 -20.05 -42.38
C LEU A 9 1.74 -18.69 -41.71
N GLY A 10 0.83 -18.21 -40.86
CA GLY A 10 1.05 -17.05 -40.01
C GLY A 10 0.78 -17.44 -38.57
N ILE A 11 1.70 -18.18 -37.95
CA ILE A 11 1.73 -18.42 -36.51
C ILE A 11 1.82 -17.04 -35.85
N ALA A 12 0.72 -16.59 -35.25
CA ALA A 12 0.74 -15.46 -34.33
C ALA A 12 1.51 -15.91 -33.09
N MET A 13 2.83 -15.67 -33.09
CA MET A 13 3.62 -15.68 -31.87
C MET A 13 3.09 -14.53 -31.01
N LEU A 14 2.24 -14.87 -30.05
CA LEU A 14 1.98 -14.07 -28.87
C LEU A 14 3.32 -13.95 -28.14
N ASN A 15 4.09 -12.94 -28.53
CA ASN A 15 5.18 -12.43 -27.74
C ASN A 15 4.55 -11.85 -26.47
N ILE A 16 4.47 -12.68 -25.42
CA ILE A 16 4.37 -12.18 -24.06
C ILE A 16 5.70 -11.48 -23.81
N ALA A 17 5.74 -10.19 -24.15
CA ALA A 17 6.84 -9.32 -23.83
C ALA A 17 6.93 -9.26 -22.31
N CYS A 18 7.87 -10.02 -21.75
CA CYS A 18 8.34 -9.84 -20.40
C CYS A 18 8.97 -8.44 -20.34
N GLN A 19 8.19 -7.43 -19.96
CA GLN A 19 8.68 -6.08 -19.76
C GLN A 19 9.53 -6.09 -18.49
N SER A 20 10.86 -6.15 -18.65
CA SER A 20 11.78 -5.90 -17.56
C SER A 20 11.54 -4.46 -17.08
N HIS A 21 10.88 -4.29 -15.94
CA HIS A 21 10.69 -2.98 -15.33
C HIS A 21 12.06 -2.41 -14.97
N SER A 22 12.32 -1.17 -15.37
CA SER A 22 13.54 -0.48 -15.02
C SER A 22 13.53 -0.13 -13.52
N ASN A 23 14.71 0.15 -12.95
CA ASN A 23 14.79 0.64 -11.57
C ASN A 23 13.98 1.93 -11.38
N GLU A 24 13.90 2.78 -12.41
CA GLU A 24 13.12 4.01 -12.38
C GLU A 24 11.61 3.74 -12.35
N ASP A 25 11.15 2.71 -13.07
CA ASP A 25 9.73 2.31 -13.06
C ASP A 25 9.32 1.79 -11.68
N ILE A 26 10.15 0.94 -11.06
CA ILE A 26 9.89 0.43 -9.71
C ILE A 26 9.90 1.58 -8.69
N HIS A 27 10.83 2.52 -8.81
CA HIS A 27 10.85 3.72 -7.97
C HIS A 27 9.56 4.54 -8.09
N LYS A 28 9.06 4.76 -9.31
CA LYS A 28 7.78 5.45 -9.54
C LYS A 28 6.63 4.72 -8.89
N GLU A 29 6.58 3.40 -9.00
CA GLU A 29 5.53 2.59 -8.33
C GLU A 29 5.58 2.73 -6.80
N ILE A 30 6.78 2.76 -6.20
CA ILE A 30 6.93 3.02 -4.76
C ILE A 30 6.35 4.39 -4.41
N MET A 31 6.70 5.43 -5.17
CA MET A 31 6.23 6.81 -4.92
C MET A 31 4.72 6.95 -5.10
N VAL A 32 4.13 6.26 -6.08
CA VAL A 32 2.66 6.23 -6.26
C VAL A 32 1.96 5.67 -5.01
N ILE A 33 2.51 4.60 -4.42
CA ILE A 33 1.95 4.03 -3.19
C ILE A 33 2.15 4.98 -2.00
N HIS A 34 3.34 5.58 -1.87
CA HIS A 34 3.61 6.63 -0.87
C HIS A 34 2.57 7.75 -0.95
N ASP A 35 2.35 8.31 -2.14
CA ASP A 35 1.44 9.45 -2.36
C ASP A 35 -0.03 9.07 -2.14
N GLU A 36 -0.39 7.79 -2.28
CA GLU A 36 -1.72 7.30 -1.93
C GLU A 36 -1.92 7.18 -0.41
N VAL A 37 -0.87 6.78 0.33
CA VAL A 37 -0.95 6.51 1.77
C VAL A 37 -0.76 7.77 2.60
N MET A 38 0.19 8.64 2.23
CA MET A 38 0.53 9.86 2.95
C MET A 38 -0.70 10.73 3.33
N PRO A 39 -1.63 11.08 2.43
CA PRO A 39 -2.79 11.90 2.80
C PRO A 39 -3.75 11.23 3.78
N LYS A 40 -3.61 9.92 4.04
CA LYS A 40 -4.43 9.19 5.02
C LYS A 40 -3.94 9.39 6.46
N GLN A 41 -2.74 9.96 6.69
CA GLN A 41 -2.24 10.20 8.04
C GLN A 41 -3.15 11.16 8.84
N ASP A 42 -3.71 12.19 8.21
CA ASP A 42 -4.69 13.08 8.85
C ASP A 42 -5.96 12.33 9.30
N LYS A 43 -6.41 11.38 8.47
CA LYS A 43 -7.55 10.52 8.79
C LYS A 43 -7.22 9.57 9.95
N LEU A 44 -6.02 8.98 9.98
CA LEU A 44 -5.54 8.17 11.10
C LEU A 44 -5.57 8.96 12.41
N MET A 45 -5.06 10.20 12.40
CA MET A 45 -5.06 11.07 13.58
C MET A 45 -6.48 11.36 14.08
N THR A 46 -7.39 11.69 13.17
CA THR A 46 -8.81 11.95 13.49
C THR A 46 -9.49 10.73 14.13
N LEU A 47 -9.24 9.53 13.59
CA LEU A 47 -9.79 8.28 14.12
C LEU A 47 -9.19 7.94 15.49
N LYS A 48 -7.87 8.12 15.67
CA LYS A 48 -7.19 7.94 16.96
C LYS A 48 -7.81 8.83 18.04
N SER A 49 -7.99 10.13 17.77
CA SER A 49 -8.62 11.06 18.73
C SER A 49 -10.08 10.69 19.06
N SER A 50 -10.83 10.17 18.09
CA SER A 50 -12.20 9.70 18.30
C SER A 50 -12.25 8.48 19.22
N LEU A 51 -11.35 7.51 19.00
CA LEU A 51 -11.23 6.31 19.82
C LEU A 51 -10.77 6.63 21.25
N ASP A 52 -9.80 7.52 21.44
CA ASP A 52 -9.34 7.96 22.76
C ASP A 52 -10.44 8.62 23.58
N SER A 53 -11.23 9.49 22.94
CA SER A 53 -12.40 10.11 23.57
C SER A 53 -13.40 9.06 24.02
N LEU A 54 -13.60 8.02 23.20
CA LEU A 54 -14.51 6.92 23.49
C LEU A 54 -14.00 5.99 24.61
N ALA A 55 -12.70 5.72 24.64
CA ALA A 55 -12.07 4.86 25.64
C ALA A 55 -12.30 5.37 27.07
N SER A 56 -12.48 6.67 27.23
CA SER A 56 -12.71 7.34 28.52
C SER A 56 -14.13 7.15 29.07
N ILE A 57 -15.08 6.76 28.23
CA ILE A 57 -16.51 6.66 28.58
C ILE A 57 -17.13 5.28 28.31
N SER A 58 -16.42 4.38 27.62
CA SER A 58 -16.90 3.06 27.22
C SER A 58 -16.46 1.95 28.18
N GLY A 59 -17.34 0.97 28.39
CA GLY A 59 -16.99 -0.29 29.08
C GLY A 59 -16.13 -1.24 28.24
N ASP A 60 -16.00 -1.00 26.93
CA ASP A 60 -15.25 -1.81 25.97
C ASP A 60 -13.86 -1.21 25.66
N SER A 61 -13.17 -0.74 26.71
CA SER A 61 -11.87 -0.08 26.59
C SER A 61 -10.80 -0.95 25.90
N LEU A 62 -10.89 -2.28 26.01
CA LEU A 62 -9.91 -3.20 25.43
C LEU A 62 -10.02 -3.30 23.90
N SER A 63 -11.24 -3.36 23.33
CA SER A 63 -11.41 -3.38 21.87
C SER A 63 -11.03 -2.04 21.27
N ILE A 64 -11.41 -0.92 21.91
CA ILE A 64 -11.03 0.43 21.49
C ILE A 64 -9.50 0.57 21.42
N LYS A 65 -8.79 0.13 22.48
CA LYS A 65 -7.32 0.16 22.50
C LYS A 65 -6.70 -0.65 21.38
N LYS A 66 -7.22 -1.85 21.08
CA LYS A 66 -6.69 -2.68 19.98
C LYS A 66 -6.80 -1.97 18.63
N ILE A 67 -7.93 -1.35 18.34
CA ILE A 67 -8.15 -0.61 17.09
C ILE A 67 -7.22 0.62 17.04
N TYR A 68 -7.11 1.36 18.15
CA TYR A 68 -6.18 2.47 18.29
C TYR A 68 -4.74 2.05 17.97
N PHE A 69 -4.27 0.96 18.57
CA PHE A 69 -2.91 0.45 18.36
C PHE A 69 -2.64 0.10 16.89
N LYS A 70 -3.63 -0.39 16.14
CA LYS A 70 -3.48 -0.67 14.71
C LYS A 70 -3.29 0.62 13.90
N LEU A 71 -4.12 1.63 14.16
CA LEU A 71 -3.97 2.96 13.54
C LEU A 71 -2.60 3.58 13.86
N ASP A 72 -2.17 3.48 15.11
CA ASP A 72 -0.89 4.03 15.58
C ASP A 72 0.32 3.29 14.99
N SER A 73 0.23 1.96 14.89
CA SER A 73 1.26 1.13 14.23
C SER A 73 1.39 1.49 12.75
N SER A 74 0.26 1.74 12.08
CA SER A 74 0.25 2.13 10.67
C SER A 74 0.91 3.49 10.45
N ASP A 75 0.56 4.48 11.27
CA ASP A 75 1.13 5.82 11.23
C ASP A 75 2.64 5.78 11.47
N SER A 76 3.06 5.05 12.50
CA SER A 76 4.48 4.85 12.84
C SER A 76 5.25 4.14 11.74
N ALA A 77 4.64 3.15 11.07
CA ALA A 77 5.28 2.40 10.00
C ALA A 77 5.56 3.30 8.78
N MET A 78 4.61 4.15 8.38
CA MET A 78 4.80 5.10 7.29
C MET A 78 5.90 6.12 7.61
N MET A 79 5.89 6.67 8.82
CA MET A 79 6.93 7.63 9.27
C MET A 79 8.32 7.00 9.32
N SER A 80 8.41 5.76 9.83
CA SER A 80 9.67 5.02 9.90
C SER A 80 10.19 4.71 8.49
N TRP A 81 9.31 4.29 7.59
CA TRP A 81 9.67 4.04 6.20
C TRP A 81 10.21 5.30 5.52
N MET A 82 9.54 6.45 5.66
CA MET A 82 10.03 7.72 5.07
C MET A 82 11.39 8.14 5.61
N LYS A 83 11.70 7.79 6.87
CA LYS A 83 13.01 8.07 7.48
C LYS A 83 14.11 7.13 6.97
N GLU A 84 13.76 5.88 6.68
CA GLU A 84 14.70 4.83 6.27
C GLU A 84 14.89 4.74 4.75
N TYR A 85 13.94 5.25 3.97
CA TYR A 85 13.99 5.23 2.52
C TYR A 85 15.09 6.16 1.99
N ASP A 86 16.18 5.56 1.49
CA ASP A 86 17.34 6.28 0.95
C ASP A 86 17.87 5.58 -0.31
N VAL A 87 17.72 6.27 -1.44
CA VAL A 87 18.16 5.78 -2.74
C VAL A 87 19.60 6.18 -3.09
N GLN A 88 20.19 7.13 -2.36
CA GLN A 88 21.49 7.72 -2.68
C GLN A 88 22.66 6.88 -2.16
N SER A 89 22.43 6.09 -1.10
CA SER A 89 23.46 5.23 -0.49
C SER A 89 23.63 3.86 -1.15
N ILE A 90 22.82 3.52 -2.15
CA ILE A 90 22.77 2.18 -2.75
C ILE A 90 23.57 2.12 -4.05
N LYS A 91 24.44 1.11 -4.19
CA LYS A 91 25.17 0.81 -5.44
C LYS A 91 24.19 0.39 -6.54
N ASP A 92 24.49 0.73 -7.79
CA ASP A 92 23.60 0.43 -8.92
C ASP A 92 23.33 -1.07 -9.11
N GLU A 93 24.31 -1.94 -8.79
CA GLU A 93 24.17 -3.41 -8.89
C GLU A 93 23.16 -4.01 -7.91
N SER A 94 22.89 -3.35 -6.77
CA SER A 94 21.93 -3.81 -5.75
C SER A 94 20.66 -2.95 -5.70
N LYS A 95 20.54 -1.97 -6.59
CA LYS A 95 19.42 -1.00 -6.60
C LYS A 95 18.08 -1.68 -6.91
N LYS A 96 18.09 -2.73 -7.74
CA LYS A 96 16.87 -3.47 -8.11
C LYS A 96 16.30 -4.26 -6.93
N GLU A 97 17.14 -5.03 -6.23
CA GLU A 97 16.72 -5.76 -5.02
C GLU A 97 16.23 -4.80 -3.94
N TYR A 98 16.94 -3.68 -3.72
CA TYR A 98 16.52 -2.64 -2.79
C TYR A 98 15.12 -2.11 -3.14
N TYR A 99 14.89 -1.68 -4.39
CA TYR A 99 13.57 -1.18 -4.78
C TYR A 99 12.46 -2.23 -4.70
N ASN A 100 12.73 -3.49 -5.02
CA ASN A 100 11.72 -4.53 -4.82
C ASN A 100 11.38 -4.74 -3.34
N SER A 101 12.38 -4.67 -2.45
CA SER A 101 12.17 -4.72 -1.00
C SER A 101 11.34 -3.53 -0.51
N GLU A 102 11.70 -2.32 -0.93
CA GLU A 102 10.97 -1.10 -0.54
C GLU A 102 9.55 -1.07 -1.12
N LYS A 103 9.35 -1.55 -2.35
CA LYS A 103 8.02 -1.73 -2.95
C LYS A 103 7.15 -2.67 -2.13
N LYS A 104 7.72 -3.78 -1.63
CA LYS A 104 7.00 -4.68 -0.73
C LYS A 104 6.64 -3.98 0.58
N LYS A 105 7.60 -3.32 1.24
CA LYS A 105 7.37 -2.61 2.51
C LYS A 105 6.26 -1.56 2.39
N ILE A 106 6.32 -0.70 1.37
CA ILE A 106 5.31 0.35 1.19
C ILE A 106 3.92 -0.24 0.83
N SER A 107 3.88 -1.37 0.13
CA SER A 107 2.63 -2.10 -0.14
C SER A 107 2.02 -2.68 1.15
N ASP A 108 2.85 -3.27 2.01
CA ASP A 108 2.42 -3.79 3.32
C ASP A 108 1.91 -2.64 4.22
N ILE A 109 2.57 -1.47 4.19
CA ILE A 109 2.12 -0.26 4.91
C ILE A 109 0.78 0.23 4.38
N LYS A 110 0.58 0.23 3.05
CA LYS A 110 -0.71 0.58 2.44
C LYS A 110 -1.84 -0.33 2.91
N GLU A 111 -1.61 -1.64 2.92
CA GLU A 111 -2.61 -2.61 3.41
C GLU A 111 -2.93 -2.37 4.88
N LEU A 112 -1.89 -2.25 5.72
CA LEU A 112 -2.04 -1.95 7.15
C LEU A 112 -2.85 -0.66 7.38
N THR A 113 -2.58 0.39 6.60
CA THR A 113 -3.27 1.67 6.69
C THR A 113 -4.74 1.53 6.34
N ASN A 114 -5.05 0.90 5.21
CA ASN A 114 -6.42 0.74 4.74
C ASN A 114 -7.24 -0.11 5.72
N ASN A 115 -6.70 -1.24 6.16
CA ASN A 115 -7.38 -2.16 7.07
C ASN A 115 -7.62 -1.51 8.45
N SER A 116 -6.62 -0.76 8.97
CA SER A 116 -6.76 -0.07 10.26
C SER A 116 -7.83 1.02 10.22
N ILE A 117 -7.89 1.77 9.11
CA ILE A 117 -8.92 2.80 8.89
C ILE A 117 -10.29 2.16 8.80
N GLU A 118 -10.45 1.12 7.97
CA GLU A 118 -11.74 0.44 7.79
C GLU A 118 -12.26 -0.13 9.11
N GLU A 119 -11.40 -0.80 9.88
CA GLU A 119 -11.78 -1.37 11.18
C GLU A 119 -12.25 -0.29 12.16
N ALA A 120 -11.56 0.85 12.22
CA ALA A 120 -11.94 1.97 13.08
C ALA A 120 -13.27 2.60 12.64
N GLU A 121 -13.47 2.81 11.33
CA GLU A 121 -14.71 3.36 10.79
C GLU A 121 -15.91 2.44 11.04
N LEU A 122 -15.74 1.13 10.84
CA LEU A 122 -16.77 0.14 11.12
C LEU A 122 -17.13 0.10 12.60
N TYR A 123 -16.13 0.14 13.49
CA TYR A 123 -16.35 0.20 14.93
C TYR A 123 -17.15 1.45 15.32
N LEU A 124 -16.72 2.64 14.89
CA LEU A 124 -17.39 3.91 15.18
C LEU A 124 -18.82 3.95 14.61
N LYS A 125 -19.03 3.40 13.42
CA LYS A 125 -20.37 3.28 12.81
C LYS A 125 -21.27 2.33 13.60
N SER A 126 -20.75 1.21 14.11
CA SER A 126 -21.53 0.23 14.89
C SER A 126 -22.14 0.84 16.16
N LEU A 127 -21.46 1.81 16.77
CA LEU A 127 -21.90 2.51 17.97
C LEU A 127 -23.03 3.51 17.70
N ASN A 128 -23.09 4.06 16.48
CA ASN A 128 -24.14 4.99 16.07
C ASN A 128 -25.41 4.26 15.60
N ASN A 129 -25.29 3.03 15.10
CA ASN A 129 -26.44 2.21 14.66
C ASN A 129 -27.11 1.44 15.82
N GLY A 130 -26.47 1.37 16.99
CA GLY A 130 -27.02 0.74 18.19
C GLY A 130 -27.76 1.70 19.13
N LYS A 131 -27.98 2.95 18.71
CA LYS A 131 -28.78 3.97 19.40
C LYS A 131 -30.11 4.18 18.69
#